data_AF-A0A8I1G2S6-F1
#
_entry.id   AF-A0A8I1G2S6-F1
#
_cell.length_a   1.000
_cell.length_b   1.000
_cell.length_c   1.000
_cell.angle_alpha   90.00
_cell.angle_beta   90.00
_cell.angle_gamma   90.00
#
_symmetry.space_group_name_H-M   'P 1'
#
loop_
_entity.id
_entity.type
_entity.pdbx_description
1 polymer ?
#
loop_
_entity_poly.entity_id
_entity_poly.type
_entity_poly.pdbx_seq_one_letter_code
_entity_poly.pdbx_strand_id
1 'polypeptide(L)'
;MKYRSEVDGLRALAVLPVILFHAGFPLFDGGFVGVDIFFVISGYLITTIIIQEIEEDKFSLSSFYERRARRILPALFSVLLFSTLAAYAVMTRSGFGSFSESLTATSLFYSNIFFWLDSDYFSSAAELKPLLHTWSLAIEEQYYIFFPLFLILFWRKFHLTSIGIIVLF
;
A
#
# COMPACT_ATOMS: atom_id res chain seq x y z
N MET A 1 10.29 20.43 -3.58
CA MET A 1 9.34 20.27 -4.72
C MET A 1 8.07 21.10 -4.54
N LYS A 2 7.57 21.68 -5.64
CA LYS A 2 6.19 22.18 -5.71
C LYS A 2 5.25 20.97 -5.70
N TYR A 3 4.20 21.00 -4.87
CA TYR A 3 3.17 19.95 -4.81
C TYR A 3 2.57 19.73 -6.22
N ARG A 4 2.52 18.48 -6.66
CA ARG A 4 2.03 18.07 -7.99
C ARG A 4 0.68 17.39 -7.87
N SER A 5 -0.38 18.19 -7.86
CA SER A 5 -1.76 17.71 -7.74
C SER A 5 -2.16 16.79 -8.91
N GLU A 6 -1.54 16.94 -10.07
CA GLU A 6 -1.77 16.10 -11.24
C GLU A 6 -1.42 14.62 -10.98
N VAL A 7 -0.36 14.35 -10.22
CA VAL A 7 0.07 12.97 -9.90
C VAL A 7 -0.87 12.32 -8.90
N ASP A 8 -1.31 13.08 -7.89
CA ASP A 8 -2.32 12.59 -6.93
C ASP A 8 -3.68 12.34 -7.63
N GLY A 9 -4.03 13.15 -8.64
CA GLY A 9 -5.21 12.92 -9.48
C GLY A 9 -5.12 11.62 -10.29
N LEU A 10 -3.96 11.32 -10.89
CA LEU A 10 -3.74 10.07 -11.61
C LEU A 10 -3.83 8.85 -10.68
N ARG A 11 -3.28 8.95 -9.46
CA ARG A 11 -3.44 7.90 -8.44
C ARG A 11 -4.90 7.68 -8.07
N ALA A 12 -5.66 8.76 -7.89
CA ALA A 12 -7.09 8.65 -7.60
C ALA A 12 -7.85 7.96 -8.74
N LEU A 13 -7.54 8.30 -10.00
CA LEU A 13 -8.12 7.64 -11.17
C LEU A 13 -7.75 6.16 -11.23
N ALA A 14 -6.52 5.79 -10.88
CA ALA A 14 -6.07 4.39 -10.86
C ALA A 14 -6.84 3.52 -9.85
N VAL A 15 -7.36 4.11 -8.77
CA VAL A 15 -8.15 3.39 -7.76
C VAL A 15 -9.62 3.18 -8.20
N LEU A 16 -10.16 3.99 -9.12
CA LEU A 16 -11.56 3.89 -9.53
C LEU A 16 -11.95 2.50 -10.09
N PRO A 17 -11.19 1.88 -11.02
CA PRO A 17 -11.48 0.53 -11.48
C PRO A 17 -11.48 -0.50 -10.36
N VAL A 18 -10.62 -0.33 -9.34
CA VAL A 18 -10.56 -1.22 -8.17
C VAL A 18 -11.85 -1.15 -7.37
N ILE A 19 -12.35 0.06 -7.12
CA ILE A 19 -13.61 0.26 -6.39
C ILE A 19 -14.79 -0.30 -7.18
N LEU A 20 -14.85 -0.03 -8.49
CA LEU A 20 -15.95 -0.47 -9.34
C LEU A 20 -15.98 -1.99 -9.50
N PHE A 21 -14.81 -2.63 -9.55
CA PHE A 21 -14.69 -4.09 -9.50
C PHE A 21 -15.30 -4.67 -8.22
N HIS A 22 -14.90 -4.18 -7.05
CA HIS A 22 -15.43 -4.67 -5.77
C HIS A 22 -16.91 -4.29 -5.54
N ALA A 23 -17.42 -3.26 -6.24
CA ALA A 23 -18.83 -2.91 -6.24
C ALA A 23 -19.70 -3.76 -7.21
N GLY A 24 -19.08 -4.71 -7.93
CA GLY A 24 -19.79 -5.66 -8.79
C GLY A 24 -20.17 -5.13 -10.16
N PHE A 25 -19.49 -4.10 -10.68
CA PHE A 25 -19.74 -3.60 -12.04
C PHE A 25 -19.07 -4.50 -13.09
N PRO A 26 -19.82 -5.17 -14.00
CA PRO A 26 -19.27 -6.17 -14.94
C PRO A 26 -18.27 -5.61 -15.96
N LEU A 27 -18.28 -4.29 -16.20
CA LEU A 27 -17.34 -3.62 -17.09
C LEU A 27 -15.93 -3.47 -16.49
N PHE A 28 -15.74 -3.83 -15.21
CA PHE A 28 -14.53 -3.59 -14.45
C PHE A 28 -13.89 -4.87 -13.89
N ASP A 29 -14.13 -6.03 -14.50
CA ASP A 29 -13.51 -7.32 -14.12
C ASP A 29 -11.96 -7.27 -14.10
N GLY A 30 -11.36 -6.28 -14.79
CA GLY A 30 -9.92 -5.98 -14.78
C GLY A 30 -9.45 -5.00 -13.69
N GLY A 31 -10.20 -4.81 -12.59
CA GLY A 31 -9.91 -3.81 -11.56
C GLY A 31 -8.49 -3.89 -10.97
N PHE A 32 -7.86 -5.07 -10.96
CA PHE A 32 -6.49 -5.29 -10.51
C PHE A 32 -5.45 -4.45 -11.28
N VAL A 33 -5.69 -4.14 -12.55
CA VAL A 33 -4.80 -3.26 -13.35
C VAL A 33 -4.69 -1.87 -12.72
N GLY A 34 -5.76 -1.40 -12.07
CA GLY A 34 -5.74 -0.14 -11.35
C GLY A 34 -4.75 -0.13 -10.18
N VAL A 35 -4.58 -1.27 -9.50
CA VAL A 35 -3.61 -1.44 -8.41
C VAL A 35 -2.19 -1.34 -8.95
N ASP A 36 -1.89 -2.01 -10.07
CA ASP A 36 -0.56 -1.98 -10.69
C ASP A 36 -0.17 -0.56 -11.11
N ILE A 37 -1.09 0.15 -11.77
CA ILE A 37 -0.90 1.55 -12.16
C ILE A 37 -0.65 2.43 -10.93
N PHE A 38 -1.44 2.25 -9.86
CA PHE A 38 -1.28 3.00 -8.62
C PHE A 38 0.11 2.78 -8.00
N PHE A 39 0.61 1.54 -7.98
CA PHE A 39 1.94 1.23 -7.48
C PHE A 39 3.04 1.84 -8.33
N VAL A 40 2.97 1.76 -9.66
CA VAL A 40 3.95 2.37 -10.55
C VAL A 40 4.04 3.89 -10.33
N ILE A 41 2.89 4.58 -10.26
CA ILE A 41 2.86 6.02 -10.02
C ILE A 41 3.41 6.37 -8.63
N SER A 42 3.05 5.59 -7.61
CA SER A 42 3.51 5.81 -6.24
C SER A 42 5.02 5.56 -6.12
N GLY A 43 5.54 4.51 -6.74
CA GLY A 43 6.96 4.21 -6.84
C GLY A 43 7.72 5.36 -7.50
N TYR A 44 7.30 5.80 -8.69
CA TYR A 44 7.88 6.95 -9.39
C TYR A 44 7.95 8.21 -8.52
N LEU A 45 6.84 8.57 -7.86
CA LEU A 45 6.76 9.77 -7.04
C LEU A 45 7.72 9.70 -5.84
N ILE A 46 7.72 8.58 -5.14
CA ILE A 46 8.53 8.38 -3.92
C ILE A 46 10.01 8.35 -4.27
N THR A 47 10.39 7.62 -5.33
CA THR A 47 11.75 7.58 -5.84
C THR A 47 12.24 8.97 -6.22
N THR A 48 11.43 9.74 -6.96
CA THR A 48 11.76 11.11 -7.35
C THR A 48 11.99 12.01 -6.14
N ILE A 49 11.13 11.92 -5.12
CA ILE A 49 11.27 12.71 -3.88
C ILE A 49 12.57 12.35 -3.16
N ILE A 50 12.85 11.06 -2.97
CA ILE A 50 14.04 10.60 -2.24
C ILE A 50 15.31 11.05 -2.98
N ILE A 51 15.37 10.82 -4.29
CA ILE A 51 16.52 11.20 -5.12
C ILE A 51 16.78 12.70 -5.04
N GLN A 52 15.74 13.53 -5.20
CA GLN A 52 15.90 14.98 -5.11
C GLN A 52 16.34 15.44 -3.72
N GLU A 53 15.78 14.87 -2.65
CA GLU A 53 16.20 15.19 -1.29
C GLU A 53 17.65 14.75 -1.03
N ILE A 54 18.12 13.65 -1.62
CA ILE A 54 19.52 13.20 -1.53
C ILE A 54 20.45 14.14 -2.32
N GLU A 55 20.09 14.51 -3.55
CA GLU A 55 20.88 15.44 -4.37
C GLU A 55 21.00 16.83 -3.75
N GLU A 56 19.98 17.26 -2.99
CA GLU A 56 19.99 18.51 -2.24
C GLU A 56 20.65 18.40 -0.84
N ASP A 57 21.21 17.25 -0.46
CA ASP A 57 21.77 16.95 0.87
C ASP A 57 20.78 17.20 2.03
N LYS A 58 19.47 17.05 1.77
CA LYS A 58 18.38 17.28 2.73
C LYS A 58 17.67 16.01 3.17
N PHE A 59 18.01 14.87 2.60
CA PHE A 59 17.32 13.62 2.90
C PHE A 59 17.53 13.18 4.35
N SER A 60 16.42 12.87 5.02
CA SER A 60 16.40 12.39 6.39
C SER A 60 15.42 11.23 6.48
N LEU A 61 15.91 10.05 6.86
CA LEU A 61 15.08 8.85 7.04
C LEU A 61 13.97 9.07 8.08
N SER A 62 14.31 9.70 9.21
CA SER A 62 13.33 9.99 10.26
C SER A 62 12.23 10.92 9.73
N SER A 63 12.61 11.99 9.03
CA SER A 63 11.64 12.94 8.45
C SER A 63 10.79 12.28 7.36
N PHE A 64 11.37 11.37 6.56
CA PHE A 64 10.64 10.62 5.55
C PHE A 64 9.57 9.73 6.19
N TYR A 65 9.94 8.89 7.16
CA TYR A 65 9.01 8.00 7.85
C TYR A 65 7.94 8.76 8.64
N GLU A 66 8.31 9.86 9.28
CA GLU A 66 7.37 10.70 10.03
C GLU A 66 6.28 11.29 9.12
N ARG A 67 6.63 11.75 7.91
CA ARG A 67 5.65 12.24 6.91
C ARG A 67 4.70 11.13 6.46
N ARG A 68 5.19 9.90 6.26
CA ARG A 68 4.36 8.76 5.84
C ARG A 68 3.47 8.28 6.96
N ALA A 69 4.01 8.14 8.17
CA ALA A 69 3.28 7.78 9.37
C ALA A 69 2.10 8.73 9.63
N ARG A 70 2.31 10.05 9.57
CA ARG A 70 1.22 11.04 9.72
C ARG A 70 0.15 10.98 8.64
N ARG A 71 0.49 10.49 7.45
CA ARG A 71 -0.45 10.36 6.33
C ARG A 71 -1.27 9.07 6.41
N ILE A 72 -0.65 7.97 6.84
CA ILE A 72 -1.20 6.61 6.67
C ILE A 72 -1.78 6.07 7.98
N LEU A 73 -1.04 6.19 9.09
CA LEU A 73 -1.45 5.59 10.37
C LEU A 73 -2.81 6.10 10.89
N PRO A 74 -3.15 7.40 10.81
CA PRO A 74 -4.46 7.86 11.29
C PRO A 74 -5.64 7.20 10.57
N ALA A 75 -5.55 7.09 9.24
CA ALA A 75 -6.58 6.44 8.44
C ALA A 75 -6.63 4.94 8.74
N LEU A 76 -5.46 4.28 8.78
CA LEU A 76 -5.35 2.86 9.09
C LEU A 76 -5.97 2.53 10.45
N PHE A 77 -5.54 3.19 11.52
CA PHE A 77 -6.06 2.92 12.87
C PHE A 77 -7.55 3.23 13.00
N SER A 78 -8.06 4.22 12.26
CA SER A 78 -9.50 4.47 12.18
C SER A 78 -10.23 3.27 11.57
N VAL A 79 -9.76 2.77 10.41
CA VAL A 79 -10.34 1.58 9.77
C VAL A 79 -10.26 0.36 10.68
N LEU A 80 -9.12 0.11 11.31
CA LEU A 80 -8.95 -1.01 12.23
C LEU A 80 -9.88 -0.92 13.43
N LEU A 81 -10.02 0.26 14.03
CA LEU A 81 -10.90 0.48 15.18
C LEU A 81 -12.36 0.19 14.82
N PHE A 82 -12.89 0.86 13.78
CA PHE A 82 -14.29 0.69 13.39
C PHE A 82 -14.58 -0.71 12.87
N SER A 83 -13.65 -1.32 12.13
CA SER A 83 -13.80 -2.70 11.67
C SER A 83 -13.80 -3.68 12.85
N THR A 84 -12.99 -3.44 13.88
CA THR A 84 -12.97 -4.29 15.09
C THR A 84 -14.28 -4.18 15.87
N LEU A 85 -14.81 -2.96 16.03
CA LEU A 85 -16.11 -2.75 16.69
C LEU A 85 -17.25 -3.43 15.92
N ALA A 86 -17.27 -3.31 14.59
CA ALA A 86 -18.24 -3.96 13.74
C ALA A 86 -18.11 -5.49 13.77
N ALA A 87 -16.89 -6.01 13.68
CA ALA A 87 -16.60 -7.44 13.75
C ALA A 87 -17.06 -8.03 15.08
N TYR A 88 -16.79 -7.36 16.20
CA TYR A 88 -17.23 -7.78 17.53
C TYR A 88 -18.76 -7.83 17.66
N ALA A 89 -19.47 -6.88 17.04
CA ALA A 89 -20.93 -6.80 17.11
C ALA A 89 -21.65 -7.83 16.22
N VAL A 90 -21.08 -8.19 15.06
CA VAL A 90 -21.78 -8.93 14.00
C VAL A 90 -21.26 -10.35 13.80
N MET A 91 -19.98 -10.62 14.06
CA MET A 91 -19.37 -11.91 13.73
C MET A 91 -19.57 -12.96 14.83
N THR A 92 -19.59 -14.23 14.43
CA THR A 92 -19.49 -15.36 15.35
C THR A 92 -18.10 -15.44 15.97
N ARG A 93 -17.95 -16.23 17.05
CA ARG A 93 -16.65 -16.41 17.74
C ARG A 93 -15.55 -16.92 16.80
N SER A 94 -15.87 -17.85 15.91
CA SER A 94 -14.93 -18.34 14.90
C SER A 94 -14.56 -17.24 13.89
N GLY A 95 -15.55 -16.50 13.38
CA GLY A 95 -15.33 -15.39 12.45
C GLY A 95 -14.48 -14.26 13.06
N PHE A 96 -14.70 -13.93 14.32
CA PHE A 96 -13.90 -12.95 15.05
C PHE A 96 -12.45 -13.43 15.26
N GLY A 97 -12.23 -14.74 15.42
CA GLY A 97 -10.90 -15.35 15.44
C GLY A 97 -10.12 -15.08 14.16
N SER A 98 -10.72 -15.42 13.00
CA SER A 98 -10.11 -15.15 11.68
C SER A 98 -9.92 -13.65 11.41
N PHE A 99 -10.87 -12.81 11.85
CA PHE A 99 -10.72 -11.35 11.77
C PHE A 99 -9.52 -10.86 12.59
N SER A 100 -9.31 -11.41 13.79
CA SER A 100 -8.20 -11.03 14.67
C SER A 100 -6.84 -11.37 14.04
N GLU A 101 -6.72 -12.49 13.33
CA GLU A 101 -5.51 -12.84 12.57
C GLU A 101 -5.24 -11.83 11.45
N SER A 102 -6.29 -11.44 10.71
CA SER A 102 -6.21 -10.40 9.67
C SER A 102 -5.84 -9.03 10.25
N LEU A 103 -6.36 -8.71 11.44
CA LEU A 103 -6.08 -7.48 12.18
C LEU A 103 -4.61 -7.42 12.60
N THR A 104 -4.08 -8.52 13.15
CA THR A 104 -2.65 -8.64 13.49
C THR A 104 -1.78 -8.51 12.24
N ALA A 105 -2.15 -9.19 11.16
CA ALA A 105 -1.41 -9.14 9.89
C ALA A 105 -1.36 -7.74 9.29
N THR A 106 -2.49 -7.03 9.33
CA THR A 106 -2.57 -5.64 8.88
C THR A 106 -1.75 -4.71 9.77
N SER A 107 -1.84 -4.86 11.09
CA SER A 107 -1.16 -3.99 12.05
C SER A 107 0.36 -4.09 11.97
N LEU A 108 0.88 -5.25 11.56
CA LEU A 108 2.30 -5.51 11.38
C LEU A 108 2.77 -5.39 9.92
N PHE A 109 1.91 -4.89 9.02
CA PHE A 109 2.20 -4.73 7.60
C PHE A 109 2.72 -6.00 6.90
N TYR A 110 2.16 -7.17 7.24
CA TYR A 110 2.41 -8.43 6.53
C TYR A 110 1.13 -9.05 5.95
N SER A 111 0.02 -8.32 5.90
CA SER A 111 -1.27 -8.82 5.40
C SER A 111 -1.22 -9.36 3.97
N ASN A 112 -0.33 -8.85 3.11
CA ASN A 112 -0.08 -9.40 1.78
C ASN A 112 0.38 -10.86 1.82
N ILE A 113 1.35 -11.18 2.69
CA ILE A 113 1.87 -12.53 2.86
C ILE A 113 0.81 -13.42 3.51
N PHE A 114 0.13 -12.89 4.53
CA PHE A 114 -0.94 -13.61 5.23
C PHE A 114 -2.04 -14.06 4.26
N PHE A 115 -2.61 -13.13 3.48
CA PHE A 115 -3.68 -13.45 2.54
C PHE A 115 -3.21 -14.28 1.33
N TRP A 116 -1.94 -14.18 0.95
CA TRP A 116 -1.37 -15.06 -0.08
C TRP A 116 -1.31 -16.52 0.39
N LEU A 117 -0.92 -16.75 1.65
CA LEU A 117 -0.84 -18.10 2.24
C LEU A 117 -2.22 -18.67 2.59
N ASP A 118 -3.21 -17.81 2.86
CA ASP A 118 -4.57 -18.19 3.23
C ASP A 118 -5.44 -18.66 2.04
N SER A 119 -4.86 -18.72 0.83
CA SER A 119 -5.42 -19.22 -0.44
C SER A 119 -6.64 -18.46 -1.02
N ASP A 120 -6.51 -18.12 -2.31
CA ASP A 120 -7.46 -17.42 -3.21
C ASP A 120 -8.05 -16.09 -2.74
N TYR A 121 -7.29 -15.01 -2.98
CA TYR A 121 -7.71 -13.60 -2.92
C TYR A 121 -8.98 -13.30 -3.73
N PHE A 122 -9.25 -14.06 -4.81
CA PHE A 122 -10.42 -13.91 -5.68
C PHE A 122 -11.50 -14.95 -5.44
N SER A 123 -11.41 -15.75 -4.38
CA SER A 123 -12.50 -16.67 -4.03
C SER A 123 -13.70 -15.90 -3.45
N SER A 124 -14.90 -16.46 -3.57
CA SER A 124 -16.09 -15.95 -2.89
C SER A 124 -15.94 -15.89 -1.36
N ALA A 125 -15.04 -16.70 -0.79
CA ALA A 125 -14.68 -16.63 0.62
C ALA A 125 -13.81 -15.42 0.98
N ALA A 126 -13.12 -14.83 0.00
CA ALA A 126 -12.28 -13.65 0.18
C ALA A 126 -13.10 -12.36 0.33
N GLU A 127 -14.26 -12.26 -0.34
CA GLU A 127 -15.19 -11.13 -0.19
C GLU A 127 -15.70 -10.96 1.24
N LEU A 128 -15.68 -12.04 2.04
CA LEU A 128 -16.11 -12.04 3.44
C LEU A 128 -15.02 -11.58 4.41
N LYS A 129 -13.79 -11.29 3.96
CA LYS A 129 -12.67 -10.87 4.80
C LYS A 129 -12.61 -9.33 4.84
N PRO A 130 -13.03 -8.67 5.94
CA PRO A 130 -13.20 -7.21 5.95
C PRO A 130 -11.90 -6.42 5.71
N LEU A 131 -10.77 -7.00 6.11
CA LEU A 131 -9.45 -6.37 6.00
C LEU A 131 -8.66 -6.86 4.78
N LEU A 132 -9.27 -7.61 3.86
CA LEU A 132 -8.55 -8.19 2.72
C LEU A 132 -7.81 -7.12 1.91
N HIS A 133 -8.48 -6.00 1.63
CA HIS A 133 -7.98 -4.87 0.84
C HIS A 133 -6.70 -4.22 1.42
N THR A 134 -6.28 -4.53 2.65
CA THR A 134 -5.08 -3.96 3.27
C THR A 134 -3.79 -4.59 2.76
N TRP A 135 -3.86 -5.68 1.97
CA TRP A 135 -2.69 -6.32 1.37
C TRP A 135 -1.84 -5.35 0.56
N SER A 136 -2.47 -4.45 -0.22
CA SER A 136 -1.76 -3.50 -1.07
C SER A 136 -1.05 -2.44 -0.24
N LEU A 137 -1.65 -2.07 0.90
CA LEU A 137 -1.03 -1.17 1.87
C LEU A 137 0.20 -1.81 2.53
N ALA A 138 0.14 -3.10 2.86
CA ALA A 138 1.30 -3.81 3.40
C ALA A 138 2.48 -3.80 2.41
N ILE A 139 2.22 -4.00 1.12
CA ILE A 139 3.26 -3.88 0.08
C ILE A 139 3.81 -2.46 0.01
N GLU A 140 2.94 -1.44 0.05
CA GLU A 140 3.35 -0.04 0.00
C GLU A 140 4.24 0.34 1.19
N GLU A 141 3.91 -0.13 2.40
CA GLU A 141 4.72 0.11 3.61
C GLU A 141 6.03 -0.68 3.62
N GLN A 142 6.03 -1.92 3.14
CA GLN A 142 7.26 -2.68 2.91
C GLN A 142 8.18 -1.93 1.94
N TYR A 143 7.63 -1.41 0.84
CA TYR A 143 8.38 -0.56 -0.09
C TYR A 143 8.95 0.68 0.60
N TYR A 144 8.16 1.37 1.43
CA TYR A 144 8.65 2.53 2.19
C TYR A 144 9.78 2.22 3.16
N ILE A 145 9.83 1.02 3.72
CA ILE A 145 10.91 0.62 4.63
C ILE A 145 12.17 0.26 3.83
N PHE A 146 12.05 -0.61 2.83
CA PHE A 146 13.22 -1.19 2.17
C PHE A 146 13.81 -0.28 1.10
N PHE A 147 12.98 0.43 0.34
CA PHE A 147 13.45 1.17 -0.83
C PHE A 147 14.32 2.39 -0.50
N PRO A 148 14.00 3.26 0.47
CA PRO A 148 14.89 4.36 0.84
C PRO A 148 16.24 3.86 1.38
N LEU A 149 16.24 2.77 2.16
CA LEU A 149 17.46 2.14 2.67
C LEU A 149 18.32 1.61 1.53
N PHE A 150 17.69 0.94 0.56
CA PHE A 150 18.34 0.49 -0.66
C PHE A 150 18.98 1.66 -1.42
N LEU A 151 18.22 2.75 -1.65
CA LEU A 151 18.76 3.93 -2.34
C LEU A 151 19.97 4.51 -1.62
N ILE A 152 19.92 4.73 -0.30
CA ILE A 152 21.05 5.29 0.45
C ILE A 152 22.30 4.40 0.33
N LEU A 153 22.13 3.08 0.46
CA LEU A 153 23.25 2.13 0.41
C LEU A 153 23.93 2.11 -0.96
N PHE A 154 23.14 2.24 -2.03
CA PHE A 154 23.60 2.06 -3.41
C PHE A 154 23.78 3.35 -4.20
N TRP A 155 23.37 4.50 -3.65
CA TRP A 155 23.43 5.82 -4.28
C TRP A 155 24.83 6.17 -4.81
N ARG A 156 25.88 5.90 -4.02
CA ARG A 156 27.26 6.22 -4.41
C ARG A 156 27.83 5.26 -5.47
N LYS A 157 27.16 4.14 -5.75
CA LYS A 157 27.70 3.02 -6.54
C LYS A 157 26.99 2.83 -7.88
N PHE A 158 25.79 3.36 -8.06
CA PHE A 158 24.99 3.22 -9.30
C PHE A 158 24.59 4.59 -9.85
N HIS A 159 24.86 4.84 -11.14
CA HIS A 159 24.32 6.02 -11.82
C HIS A 159 22.79 5.90 -11.96
N LEU A 160 22.10 7.05 -11.92
CA LEU A 160 20.64 7.21 -11.92
C LEU A 160 19.89 6.37 -12.97
N THR A 161 20.50 6.15 -14.13
CA THR A 161 19.95 5.33 -15.23
C THR A 161 19.79 3.85 -14.86
N SER A 162 20.66 3.30 -14.01
CA SER A 162 20.57 1.91 -13.56
C SER A 162 19.49 1.71 -12.49
N ILE A 163 19.22 2.74 -11.68
CA ILE A 163 18.22 2.69 -10.60
C ILE A 163 16.80 2.81 -11.17
N GLY A 164 16.61 3.65 -12.19
CA GLY A 164 15.30 3.80 -12.87
C GLY A 164 14.80 2.51 -13.54
N ILE A 165 15.71 1.65 -14.00
CA ILE A 165 15.37 0.35 -14.59
C ILE A 165 14.93 -0.65 -13.51
N ILE A 166 15.56 -0.63 -12.33
CA ILE A 166 15.23 -1.56 -11.23
C ILE A 166 13.87 -1.26 -10.59
N VAL A 167 13.39 -0.01 -10.67
CA VAL A 167 12.12 0.42 -10.05
C VAL A 167 10.89 0.14 -10.93
N LEU A 168 11.09 -0.15 -12.22
CA LEU A 168 10.01 -0.40 -13.19
C LEU A 168 9.77 -1.90 -13.48
N PHE A 169 10.50 -2.80 -12.82
CA PHE A 169 10.35 -4.26 -12.89
C PHE A 169 10.03 -4.83 -11.51
#